data_AF-A0AAE0BTD3-F1
#
_entry.id   AF-A0AAE0BTD3-F1
#
_cell.length_a   1.000
_cell.length_b   1.000
_cell.length_c   1.000
_cell.angle_alpha   90.00
_cell.angle_beta   90.00
_cell.angle_gamma   90.00
#
_symmetry.space_group_name_H-M   'P 1'
#
loop_
_entity.id
_entity.type
_entity.pdbx_description
1 polymer ?
#
loop_
_entity_poly.entity_id
_entity_poly.type
_entity_poly.pdbx_seq_one_letter_code
_entity_poly.pdbx_strand_id
1 'polypeptide(L)'
;MKYTSKDDARKKMLEATPYAGESDSSYGNRVWRLGQQHDISTRKWESQKVQIMYSINCAKYAQNPDLQQELLTTGKLEITGAPSTWQWSYWNGWIQTQIREELRTDLGGSKSALGSYFLEHASLP
;
A
#
# COMPACT_ATOMS: atom_id res chain seq x y z
N MET A 1 0.42 -35.87 -0.55
CA MET A 1 0.81 -34.45 -0.79
C MET A 1 -0.44 -33.74 -1.30
N LYS A 2 -1.05 -32.83 -0.53
CA LYS A 2 -2.28 -32.12 -0.96
C LYS A 2 -1.88 -30.90 -1.79
N TYR A 3 -2.12 -30.96 -3.09
CA TYR A 3 -2.01 -29.79 -3.96
C TYR A 3 -3.26 -28.92 -3.76
N THR A 4 -3.15 -27.83 -3.01
CA THR A 4 -4.12 -26.74 -3.11
C THR A 4 -3.89 -26.06 -4.46
N SER A 5 -4.88 -26.09 -5.35
CA SER A 5 -4.77 -25.45 -6.66
C SER A 5 -4.55 -23.94 -6.48
N LYS A 6 -3.89 -23.29 -7.45
CA LYS A 6 -3.60 -21.85 -7.43
C LYS A 6 -4.86 -20.99 -7.27
N ASP A 7 -6.02 -21.50 -7.68
CA ASP A 7 -7.32 -20.82 -7.57
C ASP A 7 -7.81 -20.74 -6.11
N ASP A 8 -7.42 -21.68 -5.26
CA ASP A 8 -7.84 -21.77 -3.87
C ASP A 8 -7.22 -20.65 -3.00
N ALA A 9 -5.94 -20.31 -3.23
CA ALA A 9 -5.26 -19.24 -2.47
C ALA A 9 -5.80 -17.85 -2.80
N ARG A 10 -6.01 -17.54 -4.09
CA ARG A 10 -6.60 -16.27 -4.52
C ARG A 10 -8.04 -16.11 -4.00
N LYS A 11 -8.83 -17.18 -4.06
CA LYS A 11 -10.20 -17.20 -3.51
C LYS A 11 -10.18 -16.93 -2.01
N LYS A 12 -9.31 -17.61 -1.26
CA LYS A 12 -9.12 -17.38 0.18
C LYS A 12 -8.71 -15.96 0.53
N MET A 13 -7.90 -15.30 -0.30
CA MET A 13 -7.54 -13.89 -0.10
C MET A 13 -8.72 -12.95 -0.33
N LEU A 14 -9.52 -13.18 -1.39
CA LEU A 14 -10.69 -12.36 -1.71
C LEU A 14 -11.83 -12.52 -0.70
N GLU A 15 -11.97 -13.72 -0.14
CA GLU A 15 -12.98 -14.06 0.87
C GLU A 15 -12.48 -13.78 2.31
N ALA A 16 -11.22 -13.36 2.47
CA ALA A 16 -10.67 -13.07 3.78
C ALA A 16 -11.43 -11.89 4.40
N THR A 17 -12.01 -12.14 5.56
CA THR A 17 -12.58 -11.12 6.45
C THR A 17 -11.93 -11.27 7.82
N PRO A 18 -11.87 -10.21 8.64
CA PRO A 18 -11.38 -10.30 10.01
C PRO A 18 -12.19 -11.34 10.79
N TYR A 19 -11.51 -12.18 11.58
CA TYR A 19 -12.20 -13.06 12.51
C TYR A 19 -12.72 -12.27 13.73
N ALA A 20 -13.72 -12.82 14.42
CA ALA A 20 -14.23 -12.20 15.64
C ALA A 20 -13.11 -12.04 16.69
N GLY A 21 -12.89 -10.80 17.14
CA GLY A 21 -11.84 -10.46 18.10
C GLY A 21 -10.41 -10.43 17.52
N GLU A 22 -10.24 -10.58 16.20
CA GLU A 22 -8.95 -10.42 15.55
C GLU A 22 -8.57 -8.94 15.47
N SER A 23 -7.33 -8.60 15.86
CA SER A 23 -6.81 -7.25 15.68
C SER A 23 -6.51 -6.96 14.20
N ASP A 24 -6.54 -5.70 13.79
CA ASP A 24 -6.20 -5.27 12.43
C ASP A 24 -4.80 -5.73 12.01
N SER A 25 -3.84 -5.71 12.95
CA SER A 25 -2.47 -6.19 12.71
C SER A 25 -2.44 -7.70 12.47
N SER A 26 -3.19 -8.48 13.27
CA SER A 26 -3.29 -9.93 13.10
C SER A 26 -3.94 -10.29 11.77
N TYR A 27 -5.03 -9.60 11.44
CA TYR A 27 -5.74 -9.77 10.17
C TYR A 27 -4.83 -9.45 8.97
N GLY A 28 -4.15 -8.30 8.99
CA GLY A 28 -3.23 -7.88 7.94
C GLY A 28 -2.08 -8.88 7.75
N ASN A 29 -1.48 -9.37 8.84
CA ASN A 29 -0.43 -10.40 8.78
C ASN A 29 -0.94 -11.72 8.18
N ARG A 30 -2.18 -12.11 8.47
CA ARG A 30 -2.79 -13.31 7.90
C ARG A 30 -3.02 -13.18 6.40
N VAL A 31 -3.60 -12.08 5.94
CA VAL A 31 -3.80 -11.81 4.50
C VAL A 31 -2.45 -11.74 3.78
N TRP A 32 -1.45 -11.09 4.38
CA TRP A 32 -0.10 -11.04 3.83
C TRP A 32 0.49 -12.45 3.65
N ARG A 33 0.39 -13.33 4.67
CA ARG A 33 0.87 -14.72 4.60
C ARG A 33 0.16 -15.54 3.52
N LEU A 34 -1.15 -15.34 3.30
CA LEU A 34 -1.87 -16.00 2.21
C LEU A 34 -1.31 -15.59 0.85
N GLY A 35 -0.96 -14.32 0.67
CA GLY A 35 -0.35 -13.80 -0.55
C GLY A 35 1.08 -14.29 -0.83
N GLN A 36 1.82 -14.77 0.18
CA GLN A 36 3.18 -15.30 0.01
C GLN A 36 3.22 -16.69 -0.68
N GLN A 37 2.08 -17.37 -0.84
CA GLN A 37 2.03 -18.75 -1.33
C GLN A 37 2.19 -18.88 -2.85
N HIS A 38 2.35 -17.77 -3.58
CA HIS A 38 2.45 -17.77 -5.03
C HIS A 38 3.88 -17.65 -5.52
N ASP A 39 4.23 -18.47 -6.50
CA ASP A 39 5.43 -18.27 -7.31
C ASP A 39 5.23 -17.04 -8.22
N ILE A 40 5.74 -15.91 -7.75
CA ILE A 40 5.64 -14.60 -8.40
C ILE A 40 6.71 -14.42 -9.49
N SER A 41 7.62 -15.40 -9.68
CA SER A 41 8.75 -15.31 -10.62
C SER A 41 8.33 -15.00 -12.07
N THR A 42 7.08 -15.33 -12.42
CA THR A 42 6.50 -15.13 -13.76
C THR A 42 6.01 -13.72 -14.04
N ARG A 43 5.85 -12.88 -13.00
CA ARG A 43 5.47 -11.48 -13.12
C ARG A 43 6.70 -10.68 -12.75
N LYS A 44 6.98 -9.57 -13.44
CA LYS A 44 8.13 -8.68 -13.18
C LYS A 44 8.06 -7.96 -11.81
N TRP A 45 7.58 -8.67 -10.79
CA TRP A 45 7.24 -8.23 -9.45
C TRP A 45 8.40 -7.54 -8.77
N GLU A 46 9.61 -8.10 -8.86
CA GLU A 46 10.79 -7.50 -8.28
C GLU A 46 11.05 -6.08 -8.79
N SER A 47 10.76 -5.81 -10.07
CA SER A 47 10.89 -4.47 -10.65
C SER A 47 9.69 -3.55 -10.42
N GLN A 48 8.54 -4.06 -9.97
CA GLN A 48 7.29 -3.29 -9.90
C GLN A 48 6.75 -3.12 -8.47
N LYS A 49 7.17 -3.95 -7.50
CA LYS A 49 6.59 -4.00 -6.16
C LYS A 49 6.61 -2.66 -5.42
N VAL A 50 7.67 -1.88 -5.58
CA VAL A 50 7.78 -0.54 -4.96
C VAL A 50 6.79 0.43 -5.59
N GLN A 51 6.69 0.45 -6.92
CA GLN A 51 5.74 1.29 -7.66
C GLN A 51 4.29 0.92 -7.32
N ILE A 52 3.97 -0.38 -7.26
CA ILE A 52 2.63 -0.85 -6.89
C ILE A 52 2.31 -0.43 -5.45
N MET A 53 3.25 -0.59 -4.51
CA MET A 53 3.07 -0.15 -3.12
C MET A 53 2.87 1.36 -3.03
N TYR A 54 3.61 2.14 -3.81
CA TYR A 54 3.43 3.59 -3.92
C TYR A 54 2.01 3.94 -4.34
N SER A 55 1.54 3.39 -5.47
CA SER A 55 0.19 3.64 -5.99
C SER A 55 -0.93 3.24 -5.01
N ILE A 56 -0.77 2.12 -4.29
CA ILE A 56 -1.74 1.70 -3.26
C ILE A 56 -1.77 2.71 -2.10
N ASN A 57 -0.62 3.20 -1.64
CA ASN A 57 -0.59 4.21 -0.58
C ASN A 57 -1.16 5.54 -1.06
N CYS A 58 -0.91 5.94 -2.31
CA CYS A 58 -1.57 7.10 -2.91
C CYS A 58 -3.10 6.97 -2.87
N ALA A 59 -3.64 5.83 -3.31
CA ALA A 59 -5.08 5.56 -3.23
C ALA A 59 -5.61 5.55 -1.79
N LYS A 60 -4.84 5.00 -0.83
CA LYS A 60 -5.17 5.04 0.59
C LYS A 60 -5.35 6.48 1.08
N TYR A 61 -4.38 7.37 0.85
CA TYR A 61 -4.48 8.76 1.31
C TYR A 61 -5.54 9.56 0.54
N ALA A 62 -5.73 9.26 -0.74
CA ALA A 62 -6.79 9.85 -1.56
C ALA A 62 -8.20 9.58 -0.99
N GLN A 63 -8.42 8.36 -0.50
CA GLN A 63 -9.73 7.92 0.02
C GLN A 63 -9.94 8.25 1.51
N ASN A 64 -8.88 8.62 2.24
CA ASN A 64 -8.91 8.82 3.70
C ASN A 64 -8.29 10.19 4.08
N PRO A 65 -9.07 11.28 4.04
CA PRO A 65 -8.58 12.64 4.31
C PRO A 65 -8.03 12.84 5.73
N ASP A 66 -8.53 12.07 6.69
CA ASP A 66 -8.02 12.02 8.07
C ASP A 66 -6.58 11.52 8.11
N LEU A 67 -6.29 10.41 7.41
CA LEU A 67 -4.93 9.88 7.28
C LEU A 67 -4.02 10.82 6.50
N GLN A 68 -4.55 11.51 5.50
CA GLN A 68 -3.82 12.55 4.77
C GLN A 68 -3.38 13.66 5.72
N GLN A 69 -4.30 14.15 6.55
CA GLN A 69 -4.01 15.18 7.54
C GLN A 69 -2.97 14.71 8.55
N GLU A 70 -3.11 13.48 9.07
CA GLU A 70 -2.11 12.88 9.98
C GLU A 70 -0.72 12.83 9.33
N LEU A 71 -0.62 12.36 8.08
CA LEU A 71 0.65 12.33 7.35
C LEU A 71 1.25 13.74 7.20
N LEU A 72 0.44 14.76 6.89
CA LEU A 72 0.89 16.15 6.78
C LEU A 72 1.39 16.72 8.12
N THR A 73 0.76 16.34 9.24
CA THR A 73 1.15 16.81 10.58
C THR A 73 2.54 16.35 11.02
N THR A 74 3.08 15.30 10.40
CA THR A 74 4.48 14.89 10.62
C THR A 74 5.50 15.98 10.24
N GLY A 75 5.09 17.02 9.50
CA GLY A 75 5.93 18.18 9.25
C GLY A 75 7.17 17.81 8.43
N LYS A 76 8.33 18.34 8.82
CA LYS A 76 9.60 18.03 8.15
C LYS A 76 10.34 16.86 8.79
N LEU A 77 9.70 16.15 9.73
CA LEU A 77 10.34 15.01 10.39
C LEU A 77 10.60 13.90 9.38
N GLU A 78 11.71 13.20 9.58
CA GLU A 78 12.02 12.00 8.83
C GLU A 78 11.01 10.90 9.17
N ILE A 79 10.44 10.26 8.14
CA ILE A 79 9.58 9.10 8.32
C ILE A 79 10.41 7.86 8.06
N THR A 80 10.58 7.04 9.09
CA THR A 80 11.29 5.76 9.00
C THR A 80 10.28 4.61 9.03
N GLY A 81 10.46 3.63 8.15
CA GLY A 81 9.65 2.42 8.18
C GLY A 81 10.09 1.52 9.32
N ALA A 82 9.14 0.88 10.01
CA ALA A 82 9.43 -0.15 11.00
C ALA A 82 10.30 -1.28 10.41
N PRO A 83 11.06 -2.01 11.25
CA PRO A 83 11.81 -3.18 10.80
C PRO A 83 10.93 -4.13 10.00
N SER A 84 11.37 -4.48 8.80
CA SER A 84 10.57 -5.25 7.85
C SER A 84 11.48 -6.15 7.00
N THR A 85 10.87 -7.03 6.23
CA THR A 85 11.58 -7.91 5.31
C THR A 85 12.19 -7.12 4.14
N TRP A 86 13.26 -7.65 3.55
CA TRP A 86 13.95 -7.01 2.43
C TRP A 86 14.32 -5.54 2.76
N GLN A 87 14.14 -4.62 1.83
CA GLN A 87 14.40 -3.18 2.00
C GLN A 87 13.14 -2.39 2.35
N TRP A 88 12.07 -3.05 2.82
CA TRP A 88 10.79 -2.38 3.04
C TRP A 88 10.83 -1.31 4.14
N SER A 89 11.74 -1.41 5.12
CA SER A 89 11.92 -0.34 6.12
C SER A 89 12.33 0.98 5.44
N TYR A 90 13.27 0.94 4.50
CA TYR A 90 13.67 2.09 3.70
C TYR A 90 12.54 2.56 2.77
N TRP A 91 12.01 1.64 1.95
CA TRP A 91 11.00 2.01 0.95
C TRP A 91 9.71 2.54 1.56
N ASN A 92 9.27 2.00 2.70
CA ASN A 92 8.09 2.51 3.39
C ASN A 92 8.31 3.96 3.86
N GLY A 93 9.46 4.26 4.48
CA GLY A 93 9.79 5.63 4.89
C GLY A 93 9.86 6.60 3.70
N TRP A 94 10.52 6.17 2.63
CA TRP A 94 10.65 6.95 1.39
C TRP A 94 9.29 7.23 0.74
N ILE A 95 8.44 6.20 0.56
CA ILE A 95 7.10 6.32 -0.03
C ILE A 95 6.25 7.32 0.75
N GLN A 96 6.19 7.20 2.08
CA GLN A 96 5.39 8.09 2.93
C GLN A 96 5.90 9.53 2.86
N THR A 97 7.22 9.71 2.82
CA THR A 97 7.84 11.02 2.65
C THR A 97 7.48 11.63 1.31
N GLN A 98 7.58 10.87 0.20
CA GLN A 98 7.23 11.38 -1.12
C GLN A 98 5.76 11.79 -1.22
N ILE A 99 4.83 10.94 -0.78
CA ILE A 99 3.41 11.24 -0.78
C ILE A 99 3.14 12.53 0.01
N ARG A 100 3.76 12.69 1.18
CA ARG A 100 3.61 13.91 1.99
C ARG A 100 4.05 15.17 1.23
N GLU A 101 5.19 15.13 0.55
CA GLU A 101 5.67 16.29 -0.22
C GLU A 101 4.81 16.59 -1.46
N GLU A 102 4.27 15.55 -2.11
CA GLU A 102 3.32 15.72 -3.22
C GLU A 102 2.01 16.38 -2.74
N LEU A 103 1.45 15.91 -1.62
CA LEU A 103 0.24 16.50 -1.03
C LEU A 103 0.45 17.97 -0.61
N ARG A 104 1.65 18.33 -0.13
CA ARG A 104 2.00 19.74 0.16
C ARG A 104 2.03 20.60 -1.08
N THR A 105 2.55 20.05 -2.18
CA THR A 105 2.67 20.74 -3.45
C THR A 105 1.30 20.97 -4.08
N ASP A 106 0.41 19.98 -4.00
CA ASP A 106 -0.99 20.10 -4.44
C ASP A 106 -1.78 21.16 -3.66
N LEU A 107 -1.63 21.21 -2.33
CA LEU A 107 -2.23 22.25 -1.50
C LEU A 107 -1.70 23.66 -1.82
N GLY A 108 -0.51 23.75 -2.42
CA GLY A 108 0.11 24.98 -2.91
C GLY A 108 -0.32 25.40 -4.32
N GLY A 109 -1.21 24.65 -4.98
CA GLY A 109 -1.77 25.00 -6.30
C GLY A 109 -0.94 24.56 -7.51
N SER A 110 0.12 23.76 -7.33
CA SER A 110 0.89 23.17 -8.43
C SER A 110 0.51 21.70 -8.58
N LYS A 111 0.00 21.30 -9.76
CA LYS A 111 -0.44 19.91 -10.03
C LYS A 111 0.69 18.92 -9.73
N SER A 112 0.50 18.08 -8.73
CA SER A 112 1.40 16.97 -8.43
C SER A 112 1.06 15.71 -9.25
N ALA A 113 1.94 14.71 -9.17
CA ALA A 113 1.71 13.39 -9.73
C ALA A 113 0.46 12.71 -9.13
N LEU A 114 0.11 12.98 -7.86
CA LEU A 114 -1.15 12.58 -7.25
C LEU A 114 -2.35 13.24 -7.92
N GLY A 115 -2.29 14.56 -8.19
CA GLY A 115 -3.35 15.27 -8.92
C GLY A 115 -3.59 14.70 -10.33
N SER A 116 -2.54 14.19 -10.97
CA SER A 116 -2.63 13.55 -12.29
C SER A 116 -3.21 12.13 -12.22
N TYR A 117 -2.80 11.33 -11.22
CA TYR A 117 -3.38 10.01 -10.93
C TYR A 117 -4.86 10.11 -10.51
N PHE A 118 -5.23 11.15 -9.75
CA PHE A 118 -6.62 11.49 -9.43
C PHE A 118 -7.45 11.80 -10.68
N LEU A 119 -6.90 12.55 -11.64
CA LEU A 119 -7.63 12.91 -12.86
C LEU A 119 -7.82 11.73 -13.83
N GLU A 120 -6.87 10.78 -13.90
CA GLU A 120 -6.98 9.62 -14.77
C GLU A 120 -7.77 8.44 -14.17
N HIS A 121 -7.87 8.33 -12.84
CA HIS A 121 -8.38 7.10 -12.21
C HIS A 121 -9.50 7.30 -11.18
N ALA A 122 -9.94 8.52 -10.87
CA ALA A 122 -11.08 8.76 -9.96
C ALA A 122 -12.47 8.55 -10.58
N SER A 123 -12.57 7.93 -11.77
CA SER A 123 -13.85 7.67 -12.46
C SER A 123 -14.23 6.19 -12.57
N LEU A 124 -13.65 5.29 -11.76
CA LEU A 124 -14.12 3.90 -11.72
C LEU A 124 -15.04 3.68 -10.50
N PRO A 125 -16.30 3.26 -10.73
CA PRO A 125 -17.32 3.07 -9.70
C PRO A 125 -17.01 1.92 -8.74
#